data_AF-A0A7S3KH78-F1
#
_entry.id   AF-A0A7S3KH78-F1
#
_cell.length_a   1.000
_cell.length_b   1.000
_cell.length_c   1.000
_cell.angle_alpha   90.00
_cell.angle_beta   90.00
_cell.angle_gamma   90.00
#
_symmetry.space_group_name_H-M   'P 1'
#
loop_
_entity.id
_entity.type
_entity.pdbx_description
1 polymer ?
#
loop_
_entity_poly.entity_id
_entity_poly.type
_entity_poly.pdbx_seq_one_letter_code
_entity_poly.pdbx_strand_id
1 'polypeptide(L)'
;FENISQGLELFRDMPKLLLLRASLYREQNECQKALNDLERASKFMFVDGLEHQVNAQIGLTYNTMGISLFSLGKYHDSVTIFNEALNFMDQDPGVYINRGDAYRE
;
A
#
# COMPACT_ATOMS: atom_id res chain seq x y z
N PHE A 1 0.81 -7.26 16.30
CA PHE A 1 0.03 -8.15 15.40
C PHE A 1 -1.13 -8.80 16.13
N GLU A 2 -0.89 -9.52 17.22
CA GLU A 2 -1.91 -10.29 17.95
C GLU A 2 -3.13 -9.45 18.40
N ASN A 3 -2.92 -8.31 19.04
CA ASN A 3 -4.03 -7.43 19.46
C ASN A 3 -4.89 -6.91 18.31
N ILE A 4 -4.31 -6.66 17.13
CA ILE A 4 -5.06 -6.18 15.96
C ILE A 4 -5.84 -7.33 15.32
N SER A 5 -5.25 -8.52 15.24
CA SER A 5 -5.93 -9.72 14.77
C SER A 5 -7.12 -10.07 15.66
N GLN A 6 -6.94 -10.06 16.99
CA GLN A 6 -8.02 -10.25 17.97
C GLN A 6 -9.10 -9.16 17.84
N GLY A 7 -8.70 -7.90 17.65
CA GLY A 7 -9.64 -6.81 17.40
C GLY A 7 -10.49 -7.02 16.14
N LEU A 8 -9.88 -7.56 15.08
CA LEU A 8 -10.56 -7.91 13.82
C LEU A 8 -11.36 -9.22 13.90
N GLU A 9 -11.18 -10.06 14.92
CA GLU A 9 -12.10 -11.18 15.19
C GLU A 9 -13.44 -10.66 15.75
N LEU A 10 -13.38 -9.62 16.59
CA LEU A 10 -14.55 -8.99 17.20
C LEU A 10 -15.24 -7.99 16.27
N PHE A 11 -14.45 -7.22 15.50
CA PHE A 11 -14.93 -6.18 14.58
C PHE A 11 -14.32 -6.38 13.19
N ARG A 12 -14.87 -7.37 12.46
CA ARG A 12 -14.31 -7.91 11.22
C ARG A 12 -13.83 -6.87 10.21
N ASP A 13 -14.60 -5.82 9.99
CA ASP A 13 -14.35 -4.83 8.94
C ASP A 13 -14.19 -3.41 9.50
N MET A 14 -13.65 -3.25 10.71
CA MET A 14 -13.35 -1.94 11.26
C MET A 14 -12.23 -1.26 10.45
N PRO A 15 -12.50 -0.17 9.70
CA PRO A 15 -11.57 0.34 8.69
C PRO A 15 -10.25 0.84 9.29
N LYS A 16 -10.30 1.42 10.49
CA LYS A 16 -9.12 1.91 11.22
C LYS A 16 -8.17 0.77 11.62
N LEU A 17 -8.70 -0.38 12.02
CA LEU A 17 -7.87 -1.55 12.35
C LEU A 17 -7.27 -2.19 11.10
N LEU A 18 -8.04 -2.25 10.01
CA LEU A 18 -7.56 -2.70 8.71
C LEU A 18 -6.42 -1.81 8.18
N LEU A 19 -6.57 -0.48 8.25
CA LEU A 19 -5.53 0.48 7.89
C LEU A 19 -4.25 0.30 8.71
N LEU A 20 -4.40 0.15 10.03
CA LEU A 20 -3.26 -0.06 10.91
C LEU A 20 -2.53 -1.38 10.56
N ARG A 21 -3.28 -2.46 10.33
CA ARG A 21 -2.66 -3.74 9.96
C ARG A 21 -2.01 -3.70 8.59
N ALA A 22 -2.64 -3.03 7.61
CA ALA A 22 -2.06 -2.84 6.29
C ALA A 22 -0.72 -2.10 6.35
N SER A 23 -0.64 -1.01 7.12
CA SER A 23 0.62 -0.30 7.35
C SER A 23 1.69 -1.23 7.91
N LEU A 24 1.36 -2.08 8.89
CA LEU A 24 2.32 -3.01 9.48
C LEU A 24 2.77 -4.09 8.49
N TYR A 25 1.87 -4.61 7.66
CA TYR A 25 2.24 -5.55 6.60
C TYR A 25 3.15 -4.89 5.56
N ARG A 26 2.89 -3.63 5.17
CA ARG A 26 3.75 -2.87 4.26
C ARG A 26 5.17 -2.72 4.83
N GLU A 27 5.31 -2.35 6.10
CA GLU A 27 6.62 -2.23 6.77
C GLU A 27 7.38 -3.59 6.83
N GLN A 28 6.66 -4.71 6.81
CA GLN A 28 7.24 -6.07 6.71
C GLN A 28 7.50 -6.52 5.27
N ASN A 29 7.27 -5.63 4.29
CA ASN A 29 7.32 -5.92 2.87
C ASN A 29 6.28 -6.96 2.37
N GLU A 30 5.28 -7.26 3.20
CA GLU A 30 4.16 -8.17 2.92
C GLU A 30 3.05 -7.44 2.15
N CYS A 31 3.42 -6.82 1.02
CA CYS A 31 2.58 -5.87 0.28
C CYS A 31 1.22 -6.45 -0.14
N GLN A 32 1.15 -7.73 -0.53
CA GLN A 32 -0.12 -8.36 -0.90
C GLN A 32 -1.10 -8.44 0.28
N LYS A 33 -0.60 -8.74 1.49
CA LYS A 33 -1.45 -8.76 2.70
C LYS A 33 -1.93 -7.36 3.05
N ALA A 34 -1.07 -6.35 2.88
CA ALA A 34 -1.44 -4.96 3.04
C ALA A 34 -2.54 -4.53 2.07
N LEU A 35 -2.39 -4.83 0.77
CA LEU A 35 -3.41 -4.50 -0.25
C LEU A 35 -4.75 -5.20 0.03
N ASN A 36 -4.75 -6.45 0.49
CA ASN A 36 -5.99 -7.15 0.85
C ASN A 36 -6.74 -6.45 2.01
N ASP A 37 -6.01 -5.97 3.03
CA ASP A 37 -6.62 -5.22 4.12
C ASP A 37 -7.11 -3.84 3.66
N LEU A 38 -6.39 -3.17 2.76
CA LEU A 38 -6.79 -1.89 2.17
C LEU A 38 -8.02 -2.02 1.26
N GLU A 39 -8.15 -3.11 0.51
CA GLU A 39 -9.35 -3.40 -0.29
C GLU A 39 -10.58 -3.62 0.61
N ARG A 40 -10.39 -4.22 1.78
CA ARG A 40 -11.47 -4.34 2.76
C ARG A 40 -11.80 -3.01 3.40
N ALA A 41 -10.79 -2.20 3.74
CA ALA A 41 -10.99 -0.87 4.29
C ALA A 41 -11.68 0.08 3.29
N SER A 42 -11.36 -0.04 2.00
CA SER A 42 -11.87 0.83 0.94
C SER A 42 -13.40 0.71 0.79
N LYS A 43 -13.97 -0.46 1.04
CA LYS A 43 -15.43 -0.70 1.02
C LYS A 43 -16.20 0.13 2.06
N PHE A 44 -15.51 0.65 3.06
CA PHE A 44 -16.09 1.43 4.16
C PHE A 44 -15.39 2.79 4.34
N MET A 45 -14.59 3.24 3.35
CA MET A 45 -13.76 4.45 3.50
C MET A 45 -14.56 5.74 3.74
N PHE A 46 -15.81 5.77 3.27
CA PHE A 46 -16.72 6.91 3.44
C PHE A 46 -17.31 7.02 4.84
N VAL A 47 -17.19 5.98 5.67
CA VAL A 47 -17.86 5.91 6.98
C VAL A 47 -17.23 6.86 8.01
N ASP A 48 -15.99 7.31 7.79
CA ASP A 48 -15.22 8.09 8.79
C ASP A 48 -14.30 9.17 8.16
N GLY A 49 -14.49 9.52 6.87
CA GLY A 49 -13.56 10.42 6.18
C GLY A 49 -12.13 9.86 6.02
N LEU A 50 -12.01 8.53 5.94
CA LEU A 50 -10.73 7.82 5.87
C LEU A 50 -10.21 7.66 4.44
N GLU A 51 -10.94 8.13 3.44
CA GLU A 51 -10.58 8.02 2.02
C GLU A 51 -9.13 8.45 1.75
N HIS A 52 -8.72 9.62 2.24
CA HIS A 52 -7.34 10.07 2.09
C HIS A 52 -6.31 9.12 2.71
N GLN A 53 -6.61 8.53 3.87
CA GLN A 53 -5.70 7.60 4.55
C GLN A 53 -5.61 6.26 3.82
N VAL A 54 -6.75 5.76 3.33
CA VAL A 54 -6.82 4.52 2.53
C VAL A 54 -6.04 4.71 1.24
N ASN A 55 -6.32 5.77 0.46
CA ASN A 55 -5.65 6.04 -0.79
C ASN A 55 -4.14 6.25 -0.60
N ALA A 56 -3.74 7.01 0.42
CA ALA A 56 -2.32 7.20 0.75
C ALA A 56 -1.63 5.87 1.08
N GLN A 57 -2.25 5.00 1.88
CA GLN A 57 -1.66 3.69 2.19
C GLN A 57 -1.61 2.77 0.97
N ILE A 58 -2.57 2.84 0.04
CA ILE A 58 -2.52 2.09 -1.22
C ILE A 58 -1.30 2.54 -2.04
N GLY A 59 -1.13 3.85 -2.24
CA GLY A 59 0.02 4.40 -2.96
C GLY A 59 1.37 4.01 -2.33
N LEU A 60 1.49 4.15 -1.02
CA LEU A 60 2.70 3.76 -0.28
C LEU A 60 2.99 2.26 -0.41
N THR A 61 1.95 1.42 -0.40
CA THR A 61 2.09 -0.04 -0.55
C THR A 61 2.57 -0.40 -1.95
N TYR A 62 1.99 0.20 -2.99
CA TYR A 62 2.50 0.02 -4.35
C TYR A 62 3.95 0.52 -4.49
N ASN A 63 4.30 1.68 -3.95
CA ASN A 63 5.68 2.16 -3.99
C ASN A 63 6.66 1.19 -3.33
N THR A 64 6.31 0.65 -2.15
CA THR A 64 7.11 -0.37 -1.44
C THR A 64 7.27 -1.65 -2.27
N MET A 65 6.21 -2.09 -2.94
CA MET A 65 6.24 -3.25 -3.82
C MET A 65 7.11 -3.00 -5.06
N GLY A 66 7.07 -1.79 -5.64
CA GLY A 66 7.93 -1.38 -6.75
C GLY A 66 9.40 -1.37 -6.38
N ILE A 67 9.76 -0.79 -5.23
CA ILE A 67 11.14 -0.81 -4.69
C ILE A 67 11.64 -2.25 -4.52
N SER A 68 10.77 -3.15 -4.05
CA SER A 68 11.12 -4.57 -3.90
C SER A 68 11.40 -5.25 -5.23
N LEU A 69 10.57 -5.01 -6.24
CA LEU A 69 10.77 -5.54 -7.59
C LEU A 69 12.07 -4.99 -8.23
N PHE A 70 12.31 -3.69 -8.07
CA PHE A 70 13.55 -3.05 -8.50
C PHE A 70 14.78 -3.71 -7.86
N SER A 71 14.75 -3.93 -6.54
CA SER A 71 15.83 -4.60 -5.79
C SER A 71 16.07 -6.05 -6.24
N LEU A 72 15.07 -6.68 -6.86
CA LEU A 72 15.17 -8.03 -7.44
C LEU A 72 15.62 -8.02 -8.92
N GLY A 73 15.96 -6.85 -9.48
CA GLY A 73 16.32 -6.68 -10.89
C GLY A 73 15.13 -6.75 -11.86
N LYS A 74 13.89 -6.73 -11.35
CA LYS A 74 12.67 -6.78 -12.16
C LYS A 74 12.22 -5.38 -12.54
N TYR A 75 13.03 -4.69 -13.32
CA TYR A 75 12.86 -3.26 -13.60
C TYR A 75 11.54 -2.94 -14.32
N HIS A 76 11.18 -3.72 -15.36
CA HIS A 76 9.92 -3.53 -16.07
C HIS A 76 8.68 -3.69 -15.17
N ASP A 77 8.67 -4.73 -14.33
CA ASP A 77 7.58 -4.95 -13.38
C ASP A 77 7.54 -3.80 -12.35
N SER A 78 8.70 -3.35 -11.87
CA SER A 78 8.78 -2.23 -10.92
C SER A 78 8.20 -0.93 -11.50
N VAL A 79 8.48 -0.61 -12.78
CA VAL A 79 7.89 0.54 -13.48
C VAL A 79 6.37 0.44 -13.49
N THR A 80 5.84 -0.74 -13.82
CA THR A 80 4.40 -0.99 -13.84
C THR A 80 3.79 -0.71 -12.46
N ILE A 81 4.43 -1.19 -11.40
CA ILE A 81 3.97 -0.97 -10.04
C ILE A 81 4.11 0.49 -9.58
N PHE A 82 5.16 1.20 -9.99
CA PHE A 82 5.28 2.63 -9.71
C PHE A 82 4.21 3.45 -10.41
N ASN A 83 3.76 3.04 -11.61
CA ASN A 83 2.61 3.67 -12.25
C ASN A 83 1.33 3.50 -11.41
N GLU A 84 1.10 2.31 -10.85
CA GLU A 84 -0.02 2.10 -9.93
C GLU A 84 0.09 2.96 -8.67
N ALA A 85 1.29 3.12 -8.09
CA ALA A 85 1.49 4.02 -6.95
C ALA A 85 1.12 5.47 -7.27
N LEU A 86 1.47 5.96 -8.46
CA LEU A 86 1.19 7.33 -8.92
C LEU A 86 -0.30 7.58 -9.20
N ASN A 87 -1.12 6.55 -9.39
CA ASN A 87 -2.58 6.72 -9.45
C ASN A 87 -3.15 7.22 -8.10
N PHE A 88 -2.43 7.03 -6.99
CA PHE A 88 -2.82 7.45 -5.64
C PHE A 88 -1.93 8.56 -5.07
N MET A 89 -0.72 8.72 -5.61
CA MET A 89 0.31 9.66 -5.14
C MET A 89 0.90 10.42 -6.33
N ASP A 90 0.04 11.05 -7.13
CA ASP A 90 0.35 11.67 -8.42
C ASP A 90 1.39 12.79 -8.37
N GLN A 91 1.65 13.37 -7.20
CA GLN A 91 2.64 14.42 -6.98
C GLN A 91 3.80 14.00 -6.07
N ASP A 92 3.92 12.71 -5.72
CA ASP A 92 5.00 12.26 -4.83
C ASP A 92 6.33 12.16 -5.58
N PRO A 93 7.33 13.00 -5.25
CA PRO A 93 8.60 13.03 -5.97
C PRO A 93 9.40 11.73 -5.78
N GLY A 94 9.23 11.04 -4.65
CA GLY A 94 9.93 9.78 -4.37
C GLY A 94 9.52 8.69 -5.34
N VAL A 95 8.23 8.57 -5.64
CA VAL A 95 7.74 7.58 -6.62
C VAL A 95 8.26 7.88 -8.03
N TYR A 96 8.34 9.14 -8.44
CA TYR A 96 8.93 9.53 -9.73
C TYR A 96 10.42 9.19 -9.81
N ILE A 97 11.19 9.43 -8.75
CA ILE A 97 12.61 9.07 -8.67
C ILE A 97 12.78 7.55 -8.83
N ASN A 98 12.06 6.76 -8.03
CA ASN A 98 12.13 5.31 -8.08
C ASN A 98 11.79 4.75 -9.47
N ARG A 99 10.75 5.32 -10.12
CA ARG A 99 10.38 4.94 -11.49
C ARG A 99 11.43 5.34 -12.51
N GLY A 100 12.03 6.53 -12.37
CA GLY A 100 13.11 7.00 -13.24
C GLY A 100 14.36 6.13 -13.13
N ASP A 101 14.70 5.70 -11.91
CA ASP A 101 15.78 4.74 -11.66
C ASP A 101 15.48 3.40 -12.34
N ALA A 102 14.25 2.89 -12.22
CA ALA A 102 13.83 1.67 -12.90
C ALA A 102 13.86 1.75 -14.44
N TYR A 103 13.74 2.93 -15.04
CA TYR A 103 13.91 3.09 -16.50
C TYR A 103 15.36 3.12 -16.96
N ARG A 104 16.30 3.39 -16.05
CA ARG A 104 17.73 3.57 -16.38
C ARG A 104 18.49 2.24 -16.41
N GLU A 105 18.03 1.26 -15.65
CA GLU A 105 18.61 -0.10 -15.56
C GLU A 105 18.09 -1.03 -16.67
#